data_AF-A0A2M9CEV8-F1
#
_entry.id   AF-A0A2M9CEV8-F1
#
_cell.length_a   1.000
_cell.length_b   1.000
_cell.length_c   1.000
_cell.angle_alpha   90.00
_cell.angle_beta   90.00
_cell.angle_gamma   90.00
#
_symmetry.space_group_name_H-M   'P 1'
#
loop_
_entity.id
_entity.type
_entity.pdbx_description
1 polymer ?
#
loop_
_entity_poly.entity_id
_entity_poly.type
_entity_poly.pdbx_seq_one_letter_code
_entity_poly.pdbx_strand_id
1 'polypeptide(L)'
;MLHTRSRTARAAAFLPATALTLAALAAPSAAWAADDAGPATSAVNPFDLAGGYTVYARTDADLLNQELEGTIAVGGDLTIAPEDGGAYQVMHAMAGTADYTIPTVDGDPTRVLAGTFTQDSGAVQVTDTGVPAGREDELAGYLKIVDGDPAFDGYERAGWVRYTTAGSTEQGPLVDAENQPWPEGADTIATDLDSVAGYVEQGYDQGAADQCLADLVPSGTAHQVGVQEDVGDRVVLEPLEDGRPNVVDYADIAGAHEIQIAGDVQPSDDTPLIVQVPAGTTSITGKVFDDPTDDADDIMWDLSAIDGPVTVDGSGTEVEGSIYAPNADLTLNAAPLNGQVVADNLVVTGGEIHSYLFTAQIPCGTVTPTAGFSVTKSLAGDAASSVPAGTEFTVDYAVDGTDQGELTVTVGEPTEVDGLTDGAEVTISEPSFPAIDDVTWGDPTWTVDGTSATPDADGAVTFTLDADDVVDVALTNTATPVTPTPTPTPTPTPTPTPTPTPSVTPSPTPTPTPSTEVLGATVDRLPWTGSTPLVPFVAALLLVGAGAVLLRLRRR
;
A
#
# COMPACT_ATOMS: atom_id res chain seq x y z
N MET A 1 66.45 -73.20 21.51
CA MET A 1 66.31 -73.18 22.99
C MET A 1 64.81 -73.05 23.32
N LEU A 2 64.36 -73.62 24.44
CA LEU A 2 62.93 -73.75 24.81
C LEU A 2 62.44 -72.59 25.72
N HIS A 3 61.12 -72.60 25.98
CA HIS A 3 60.41 -72.03 27.15
C HIS A 3 60.06 -70.52 27.14
N THR A 4 58.89 -70.05 27.60
CA THR A 4 57.49 -70.60 27.64
C THR A 4 56.49 -69.47 27.97
N ARG A 5 55.19 -69.72 27.77
CA ARG A 5 54.07 -68.85 28.18
C ARG A 5 53.90 -68.72 29.70
N SER A 6 53.22 -67.66 30.15
CA SER A 6 52.18 -67.75 31.18
C SER A 6 51.08 -66.69 31.01
N ARG A 7 49.86 -66.99 31.46
CA ARG A 7 48.66 -66.12 31.49
C ARG A 7 48.04 -66.25 32.88
N THR A 8 47.59 -65.15 33.47
CA THR A 8 46.58 -65.05 34.56
C THR A 8 46.13 -63.59 34.66
N ALA A 9 44.94 -63.17 35.07
CA ALA A 9 43.56 -63.67 35.13
C ALA A 9 42.80 -62.70 36.08
N ARG A 10 41.60 -62.27 35.68
CA ARG A 10 40.57 -61.48 36.40
C ARG A 10 40.68 -61.30 37.93
N ALA A 11 40.37 -60.10 38.42
CA ALA A 11 39.28 -59.83 39.39
C ALA A 11 38.94 -58.33 39.48
N ALA A 12 37.70 -57.98 39.87
CA ALA A 12 37.25 -56.61 40.12
C ALA A 12 36.85 -56.43 41.60
N ALA A 13 36.93 -55.20 42.13
CA ALA A 13 36.36 -54.80 43.41
C ALA A 13 36.04 -53.28 43.43
N PHE A 14 35.09 -52.88 44.27
CA PHE A 14 34.36 -51.60 44.24
C PHE A 14 34.64 -50.72 45.47
N LEU A 15 34.27 -49.42 45.37
CA LEU A 15 33.99 -48.44 46.45
C LEU A 15 35.15 -47.86 47.30
N PRO A 16 34.97 -46.69 47.96
CA PRO A 16 33.89 -45.70 47.83
C PRO A 16 34.35 -44.28 47.45
N ALA A 17 33.40 -43.42 47.04
CA ALA A 17 33.61 -41.98 46.88
C ALA A 17 33.25 -41.22 48.17
N THR A 18 34.07 -40.24 48.57
CA THR A 18 33.80 -39.33 49.69
C THR A 18 33.39 -37.97 49.14
N ALA A 19 32.17 -37.52 49.47
CA ALA A 19 31.69 -36.21 49.07
C ALA A 19 32.37 -35.09 49.90
N LEU A 20 32.86 -34.05 49.23
CA LEU A 20 33.39 -32.85 49.86
C LEU A 20 32.48 -31.67 49.49
N THR A 21 31.73 -31.15 50.45
CA THR A 21 30.81 -30.02 50.25
C THR A 21 31.58 -28.71 50.19
N LEU A 22 31.56 -28.04 49.04
CA LEU A 22 32.07 -26.68 48.89
C LEU A 22 30.92 -25.68 49.05
N ALA A 23 31.04 -24.75 50.01
CA ALA A 23 30.06 -23.70 50.22
C ALA A 23 30.32 -22.52 49.28
N ALA A 24 29.42 -22.26 48.34
CA ALA A 24 29.47 -21.08 47.48
C ALA A 24 28.89 -19.86 48.22
N LEU A 25 29.61 -18.74 48.23
CA LEU A 25 29.05 -17.44 48.64
C LEU A 25 28.21 -16.90 47.48
N ALA A 26 26.94 -16.60 47.74
CA ALA A 26 26.10 -15.89 46.80
C ALA A 26 26.46 -14.39 46.79
N ALA A 27 26.89 -13.87 45.64
CA ALA A 27 26.82 -12.46 45.35
C ALA A 27 25.41 -12.13 44.80
N PRO A 28 24.82 -10.97 45.12
CA PRO A 28 23.55 -10.58 44.53
C PRO A 28 23.75 -10.28 43.04
N SER A 29 23.12 -11.06 42.18
CA SER A 29 22.94 -10.72 40.77
C SER A 29 22.09 -9.45 40.69
N ALA A 30 22.66 -8.36 40.20
CA ALA A 30 21.86 -7.23 39.76
C ALA A 30 20.99 -7.71 38.60
N ALA A 31 19.67 -7.74 38.81
CA ALA A 31 18.74 -7.90 37.71
C ALA A 31 18.85 -6.63 36.88
N TRP A 32 19.46 -6.75 35.70
CA TRP A 32 19.23 -5.77 34.65
C TRP A 32 17.78 -5.96 34.25
N ALA A 33 17.03 -4.87 34.10
CA ALA A 33 15.73 -4.98 33.44
C ALA A 33 16.02 -5.61 32.07
N ALA A 34 15.28 -6.66 31.72
CA ALA A 34 15.09 -6.91 30.30
C ALA A 34 14.31 -5.71 29.81
N ASP A 35 14.85 -4.99 28.83
CA ASP A 35 14.00 -4.16 27.99
C ASP A 35 12.91 -5.08 27.44
N ASP A 36 11.66 -4.59 27.41
CA ASP A 36 10.55 -5.29 26.76
C ASP A 36 10.82 -5.29 25.25
N ALA A 37 11.64 -6.25 24.82
CA ALA A 37 11.65 -6.70 23.44
C ALA A 37 10.22 -7.18 23.15
N GLY A 38 9.52 -6.41 22.32
CA GLY A 38 8.21 -6.81 21.80
C GLY A 38 8.28 -8.17 21.10
N PRO A 39 7.12 -8.73 20.68
CA PRO A 39 7.16 -9.89 19.79
C PRO A 39 8.07 -9.55 18.60
N ALA A 40 9.01 -10.44 18.28
CA ALA A 40 9.86 -10.26 17.12
C ALA A 40 8.95 -10.11 15.89
N THR A 41 8.98 -8.93 15.28
CA THR A 41 8.35 -8.68 13.99
C THR A 41 8.94 -9.68 13.01
N SER A 42 8.09 -10.41 12.29
CA SER A 42 8.56 -11.15 11.12
C SER A 42 9.12 -10.13 10.14
N ALA A 43 10.33 -10.36 9.66
CA ALA A 43 10.88 -9.62 8.53
C ALA A 43 10.81 -10.49 7.28
N VAL A 44 10.73 -9.86 6.12
CA VAL A 44 10.73 -10.49 4.80
C VAL A 44 11.71 -9.78 3.88
N ASN A 45 12.36 -10.51 2.99
CA ASN A 45 12.90 -9.92 1.77
C ASN A 45 12.02 -10.37 0.60
N PRO A 46 11.35 -9.45 -0.12
CA PRO A 46 10.46 -9.81 -1.23
C PRO A 46 11.18 -10.59 -2.34
N PHE A 47 12.48 -10.38 -2.52
CA PHE A 47 13.30 -11.07 -3.52
C PHE A 47 13.78 -12.46 -3.08
N ASP A 48 13.47 -12.92 -1.86
CA ASP A 48 13.59 -14.35 -1.53
C ASP A 48 12.73 -15.21 -2.47
N LEU A 49 11.67 -14.66 -3.08
CA LEU A 49 10.87 -15.27 -4.16
C LEU A 49 11.72 -15.68 -5.37
N ALA A 50 12.80 -14.95 -5.66
CA ALA A 50 13.70 -15.23 -6.77
C ALA A 50 14.68 -16.36 -6.46
N GLY A 51 14.72 -16.91 -5.24
CA GLY A 51 15.68 -17.95 -4.85
C GLY A 51 17.15 -17.53 -4.99
N GLY A 52 17.43 -16.22 -4.94
CA GLY A 52 18.75 -15.61 -5.17
C GLY A 52 19.12 -15.38 -6.64
N TYR A 53 18.19 -15.55 -7.58
CA TYR A 53 18.41 -15.19 -8.99
C TYR A 53 18.30 -13.66 -9.21
N THR A 54 19.16 -13.10 -10.06
CA THR A 54 19.15 -11.66 -10.41
C THR A 54 17.88 -11.29 -11.18
N VAL A 55 17.43 -12.18 -12.06
CA VAL A 55 16.16 -12.05 -12.78
C VAL A 55 15.33 -13.31 -12.56
N TYR A 56 14.10 -13.16 -12.09
CA TYR A 56 13.12 -14.24 -12.04
C TYR A 56 11.83 -13.85 -12.78
N ALA A 57 11.51 -14.57 -13.85
CA ALA A 57 10.20 -14.58 -14.48
C ALA A 57 9.46 -15.87 -14.08
N ARG A 58 8.28 -15.74 -13.47
CA ARG A 58 7.50 -16.91 -12.98
C ARG A 58 6.92 -17.74 -14.11
N THR A 59 6.63 -17.09 -15.23
CA THR A 59 6.17 -17.67 -16.49
C THR A 59 7.24 -17.46 -17.57
N ASP A 60 6.94 -16.76 -18.66
CA ASP A 60 7.79 -16.63 -19.83
C ASP A 60 8.69 -15.38 -19.76
N ALA A 61 9.81 -15.39 -20.49
CA ALA A 61 10.74 -14.27 -20.56
C ALA A 61 11.26 -14.02 -21.99
N ASP A 62 11.01 -12.84 -22.54
CA ASP A 62 11.55 -12.36 -23.81
C ASP A 62 12.71 -11.36 -23.56
N LEU A 63 13.95 -11.81 -23.68
CA LEU A 63 15.14 -10.95 -23.59
C LEU A 63 15.51 -10.42 -24.98
N LEU A 64 15.15 -9.16 -25.24
CA LEU A 64 15.46 -8.41 -26.46
C LEU A 64 16.50 -7.31 -26.21
N ASN A 65 17.17 -7.34 -25.06
CA ASN A 65 18.24 -6.44 -24.66
C ASN A 65 19.64 -6.96 -25.06
N GLN A 66 20.72 -6.35 -24.57
CA GLN A 66 22.10 -6.63 -25.03
C GLN A 66 22.85 -7.62 -24.14
N GLU A 67 22.71 -7.52 -22.81
CA GLU A 67 23.49 -8.31 -21.85
C GLU A 67 22.72 -8.53 -20.53
N LEU A 68 23.02 -9.63 -19.85
CA LEU A 68 22.64 -9.88 -18.46
C LEU A 68 23.88 -10.23 -17.62
N GLU A 69 24.14 -9.42 -16.60
CA GLU A 69 24.98 -9.80 -15.47
C GLU A 69 24.17 -10.59 -14.44
N GLY A 70 24.84 -11.41 -13.65
CA GLY A 70 24.15 -12.21 -12.64
C GLY A 70 23.58 -13.49 -13.22
N THR A 71 22.31 -13.73 -12.90
CA THR A 71 21.67 -15.04 -13.08
C THR A 71 20.19 -14.89 -13.43
N ILE A 72 19.65 -15.83 -14.21
CA ILE A 72 18.24 -15.84 -14.58
C ILE A 72 17.53 -17.17 -14.30
N ALA A 73 16.33 -17.07 -13.74
CA ALA A 73 15.34 -18.12 -13.62
C ALA A 73 14.10 -17.77 -14.48
N VAL A 74 13.58 -18.70 -15.28
CA VAL A 74 12.38 -18.54 -16.11
C VAL A 74 11.49 -19.77 -15.99
N GLY A 75 10.27 -19.62 -15.48
CA GLY A 75 9.38 -20.75 -15.20
C GLY A 75 8.88 -21.50 -16.44
N GLY A 76 8.62 -20.76 -17.52
CA GLY A 76 8.18 -21.28 -18.81
C GLY A 76 9.25 -21.16 -19.89
N ASP A 77 8.90 -20.47 -20.97
CA ASP A 77 9.71 -20.35 -22.18
C ASP A 77 10.64 -19.12 -22.09
N LEU A 78 11.95 -19.35 -22.22
CA LEU A 78 12.94 -18.28 -22.39
C LEU A 78 13.19 -18.04 -23.89
N THR A 79 12.85 -16.84 -24.37
CA THR A 79 13.24 -16.33 -25.69
C THR A 79 14.38 -15.35 -25.55
N ILE A 80 15.40 -15.48 -26.39
CA ILE A 80 16.46 -14.47 -26.54
C ILE A 80 16.47 -13.95 -27.97
N ALA A 81 16.53 -12.64 -28.18
CA ALA A 81 16.53 -12.06 -29.51
C ALA A 81 17.71 -12.55 -30.37
N PRO A 82 17.50 -12.87 -31.67
CA PRO A 82 18.61 -13.11 -32.58
C PRO A 82 19.42 -11.84 -32.85
N GLU A 83 20.65 -11.79 -32.32
CA GLU A 83 21.59 -10.69 -32.59
C GLU A 83 22.22 -10.75 -33.99
N ASP A 84 22.50 -9.59 -34.57
CA ASP A 84 23.20 -9.44 -35.86
C ASP A 84 24.73 -9.73 -35.73
N GLY A 85 25.07 -10.98 -35.45
CA GLY A 85 26.45 -11.50 -35.45
C GLY A 85 27.12 -11.64 -34.08
N GLY A 86 26.35 -11.50 -32.99
CA GLY A 86 26.77 -11.76 -31.62
C GLY A 86 26.11 -13.00 -31.01
N ALA A 87 26.30 -13.16 -29.71
CA ALA A 87 25.56 -14.08 -28.85
C ALA A 87 25.27 -13.33 -27.55
N TYR A 88 24.02 -13.38 -27.09
CA TYR A 88 23.59 -12.74 -25.85
C TYR A 88 24.37 -13.33 -24.68
N GLN A 89 25.01 -12.48 -23.87
CA GLN A 89 25.86 -12.94 -22.79
C GLN A 89 25.08 -12.96 -21.47
N VAL A 90 25.14 -14.11 -20.78
CA VAL A 90 24.78 -14.22 -19.36
C VAL A 90 26.08 -14.49 -18.60
N MET A 91 26.54 -13.50 -17.84
CA MET A 91 27.86 -13.52 -17.20
C MET A 91 27.80 -13.17 -15.71
N HIS A 92 28.96 -13.11 -15.04
CA HIS A 92 29.02 -12.67 -13.66
C HIS A 92 28.99 -11.13 -13.55
N ALA A 93 29.97 -10.43 -14.11
CA ALA A 93 30.03 -8.96 -14.04
C ALA A 93 30.91 -8.33 -15.14
N MET A 94 30.51 -7.16 -15.61
CA MET A 94 31.23 -6.33 -16.58
C MET A 94 31.30 -4.86 -16.13
N ALA A 95 30.18 -4.32 -15.67
CA ALA A 95 29.99 -2.96 -15.17
C ALA A 95 29.42 -2.90 -13.74
N GLY A 96 28.54 -3.85 -13.35
CA GLY A 96 27.97 -3.92 -12.00
C GLY A 96 28.89 -4.53 -10.94
N THR A 97 28.33 -4.84 -9.77
CA THR A 97 29.08 -5.47 -8.67
C THR A 97 29.38 -6.95 -8.97
N ALA A 98 30.56 -7.41 -8.55
CA ALA A 98 30.95 -8.82 -8.62
C ALA A 98 30.82 -9.56 -7.28
N ASP A 99 30.44 -8.87 -6.19
CA ASP A 99 30.45 -9.42 -4.83
C ASP A 99 29.11 -10.04 -4.41
N TYR A 100 28.70 -11.09 -5.13
CA TYR A 100 27.52 -11.90 -4.80
C TYR A 100 27.81 -13.40 -4.99
N THR A 101 26.86 -14.24 -4.59
CA THR A 101 26.85 -15.70 -4.83
C THR A 101 25.76 -16.04 -5.85
N ILE A 102 25.98 -17.07 -6.68
CA ILE A 102 24.93 -17.58 -7.58
C ILE A 102 24.17 -18.76 -6.96
N PRO A 103 22.86 -18.92 -7.25
CA PRO A 103 22.07 -20.04 -6.76
C PRO A 103 22.62 -21.41 -7.17
N THR A 104 22.26 -22.46 -6.43
CA THR A 104 22.64 -23.84 -6.76
C THR A 104 21.41 -24.70 -7.05
N VAL A 105 21.44 -25.42 -8.17
CA VAL A 105 20.40 -26.35 -8.61
C VAL A 105 21.01 -27.74 -8.68
N ASP A 106 20.47 -28.68 -7.90
CA ASP A 106 20.97 -30.06 -7.74
C ASP A 106 22.45 -30.16 -7.30
N GLY A 107 22.94 -29.09 -6.67
CA GLY A 107 24.33 -28.94 -6.22
C GLY A 107 25.26 -28.25 -7.21
N ASP A 108 24.80 -27.94 -8.43
CA ASP A 108 25.57 -27.19 -9.43
C ASP A 108 25.29 -25.69 -9.31
N PRO A 109 26.33 -24.82 -9.25
CA PRO A 109 26.15 -23.37 -9.23
C PRO A 109 25.62 -22.92 -10.60
N THR A 110 24.42 -22.36 -10.63
CA THR A 110 23.58 -22.23 -11.84
C THR A 110 23.39 -20.77 -12.21
N ARG A 111 23.68 -20.43 -13.47
CA ARG A 111 23.54 -19.06 -14.00
C ARG A 111 22.28 -18.89 -14.86
N VAL A 112 21.82 -19.96 -15.51
CA VAL A 112 20.57 -19.99 -16.25
C VAL A 112 19.77 -21.23 -15.84
N LEU A 113 18.57 -21.01 -15.30
CA LEU A 113 17.57 -22.03 -15.01
C LEU A 113 16.30 -21.70 -15.82
N ALA A 114 15.89 -22.57 -16.74
CA ALA A 114 14.70 -22.32 -17.57
C ALA A 114 13.78 -23.54 -17.66
N GLY A 115 12.48 -23.29 -17.85
CA GLY A 115 11.52 -24.32 -18.26
C GLY A 115 11.88 -24.89 -19.63
N THR A 116 11.87 -24.05 -20.67
CA THR A 116 12.35 -24.38 -22.03
C THR A 116 13.10 -23.21 -22.69
N PHE A 117 13.68 -23.44 -23.87
CA PHE A 117 14.18 -22.38 -24.76
C PHE A 117 13.34 -22.34 -26.04
N THR A 118 12.92 -21.16 -26.47
CA THR A 118 12.10 -21.07 -27.69
C THR A 118 12.93 -21.37 -28.96
N GLN A 119 12.31 -22.08 -29.90
CA GLN A 119 12.93 -22.47 -31.18
C GLN A 119 13.30 -21.29 -32.11
N ASP A 120 12.85 -20.07 -31.79
CA ASP A 120 13.16 -18.85 -32.54
C ASP A 120 14.28 -18.01 -31.86
N SER A 121 14.87 -18.50 -30.76
CA SER A 121 15.91 -17.79 -30.01
C SER A 121 17.23 -17.55 -30.78
N GLY A 122 18.00 -16.58 -30.31
CA GLY A 122 19.34 -16.28 -30.76
C GLY A 122 20.40 -17.32 -30.33
N ALA A 123 21.66 -16.91 -30.43
CA ALA A 123 22.77 -17.59 -29.77
C ALA A 123 22.96 -17.00 -28.37
N VAL A 124 23.22 -17.85 -27.38
CA VAL A 124 23.40 -17.47 -25.98
C VAL A 124 24.74 -17.99 -25.50
N GLN A 125 25.46 -17.21 -24.69
CA GLN A 125 26.73 -17.58 -24.08
C GLN A 125 26.60 -17.48 -22.56
N VAL A 126 26.76 -18.61 -21.86
CA VAL A 126 26.79 -18.66 -20.39
C VAL A 126 28.25 -18.79 -19.96
N THR A 127 28.79 -17.76 -19.30
CA THR A 127 30.24 -17.59 -19.06
C THR A 127 30.52 -17.08 -17.64
N ASP A 128 31.70 -17.43 -17.09
CA ASP A 128 32.16 -16.99 -15.76
C ASP A 128 32.92 -15.64 -15.84
N THR A 129 32.79 -14.94 -16.97
CA THR A 129 33.34 -13.60 -17.17
C THR A 129 32.87 -12.67 -16.05
N GLY A 130 33.84 -12.06 -15.35
CA GLY A 130 33.60 -11.20 -14.18
C GLY A 130 33.78 -11.87 -12.82
N VAL A 131 33.89 -13.21 -12.75
CA VAL A 131 34.06 -13.92 -11.48
C VAL A 131 35.35 -13.48 -10.74
N PRO A 132 35.28 -13.17 -9.43
CA PRO A 132 36.45 -12.88 -8.62
C PRO A 132 37.46 -14.04 -8.59
N ALA A 133 38.74 -13.72 -8.79
CA ALA A 133 39.81 -14.72 -8.85
C ALA A 133 39.89 -15.59 -7.58
N GLY A 134 39.84 -16.91 -7.76
CA GLY A 134 39.76 -17.90 -6.68
C GLY A 134 38.34 -18.36 -6.32
N ARG A 135 37.29 -17.88 -6.99
CA ARG A 135 35.89 -18.33 -6.86
C ARG A 135 35.37 -19.02 -8.14
N GLU A 136 36.22 -19.35 -9.10
CA GLU A 136 35.84 -19.89 -10.41
C GLU A 136 35.04 -21.21 -10.29
N ASP A 137 35.44 -22.12 -9.39
CA ASP A 137 34.70 -23.36 -9.12
C ASP A 137 33.34 -23.13 -8.43
N GLU A 138 33.21 -22.05 -7.65
CA GLU A 138 32.01 -21.70 -6.87
C GLU A 138 30.97 -20.97 -7.74
N LEU A 139 31.45 -20.15 -8.68
CA LEU A 139 30.65 -19.24 -9.50
C LEU A 139 30.69 -19.62 -10.99
N ALA A 140 31.04 -20.87 -11.29
CA ALA A 140 31.13 -21.39 -12.66
C ALA A 140 29.85 -21.10 -13.47
N GLY A 141 28.68 -21.31 -12.89
CA GLY A 141 27.40 -20.90 -13.47
C GLY A 141 26.99 -21.73 -14.68
N TYR A 142 26.23 -22.77 -14.38
CA TYR A 142 25.77 -23.81 -15.29
C TYR A 142 24.45 -23.40 -15.97
N LEU A 143 24.15 -24.09 -17.07
CA LEU A 143 22.82 -24.16 -17.69
C LEU A 143 22.03 -25.32 -17.08
N LYS A 144 20.79 -25.04 -16.68
CA LYS A 144 19.81 -26.01 -16.17
C LYS A 144 18.47 -25.86 -16.90
N ILE A 145 17.90 -26.97 -17.34
CA ILE A 145 16.61 -27.06 -18.04
C ILE A 145 15.72 -28.05 -17.31
N VAL A 146 14.51 -27.62 -16.96
CA VAL A 146 13.65 -28.33 -16.00
C VAL A 146 13.27 -29.74 -16.46
N ASP A 147 12.67 -29.86 -17.65
CA ASP A 147 12.13 -31.14 -18.14
C ASP A 147 13.03 -31.78 -19.22
N GLY A 148 14.17 -31.14 -19.53
CA GLY A 148 15.04 -31.45 -20.67
C GLY A 148 14.32 -31.28 -22.01
N ASP A 149 14.43 -30.10 -22.63
CA ASP A 149 13.67 -29.77 -23.83
C ASP A 149 13.94 -30.78 -24.98
N PRO A 150 12.92 -31.56 -25.42
CA PRO A 150 13.07 -32.56 -26.47
C PRO A 150 13.23 -31.95 -27.88
N ALA A 151 13.10 -30.63 -28.02
CA ALA A 151 13.49 -29.91 -29.23
C ALA A 151 15.00 -29.64 -29.32
N PHE A 152 15.78 -29.92 -28.26
CA PHE A 152 17.22 -29.64 -28.17
C PHE A 152 18.03 -30.89 -27.78
N ASP A 153 19.30 -30.93 -28.19
CA ASP A 153 20.28 -31.97 -27.90
C ASP A 153 21.58 -31.33 -27.33
N GLY A 154 22.33 -32.08 -26.52
CA GLY A 154 23.66 -31.69 -26.03
C GLY A 154 24.81 -32.17 -26.94
N TYR A 155 25.77 -31.30 -27.24
CA TYR A 155 26.93 -31.57 -28.10
C TYR A 155 28.25 -31.04 -27.54
N GLU A 156 29.36 -31.65 -27.96
CA GLU A 156 30.72 -31.13 -27.71
C GLU A 156 31.00 -29.88 -28.56
N ARG A 157 31.32 -28.75 -27.93
CA ARG A 157 32.01 -27.64 -28.58
C ARG A 157 33.20 -27.20 -27.71
N ALA A 158 34.39 -27.20 -28.30
CA ALA A 158 35.64 -26.72 -27.67
C ALA A 158 36.01 -27.33 -26.28
N GLY A 159 35.37 -28.44 -25.87
CA GLY A 159 35.57 -29.09 -24.56
C GLY A 159 34.46 -28.82 -23.53
N TRP A 160 33.45 -28.02 -23.88
CA TRP A 160 32.27 -27.71 -23.07
C TRP A 160 30.97 -28.09 -23.79
N VAL A 161 29.83 -27.95 -23.09
CA VAL A 161 28.52 -28.38 -23.57
C VAL A 161 27.82 -27.28 -24.38
N ARG A 162 27.49 -27.59 -25.62
CA ARG A 162 26.57 -26.83 -26.46
C ARG A 162 25.18 -27.47 -26.38
N TYR A 163 24.17 -26.69 -26.07
CA TYR A 163 22.76 -27.08 -26.17
C TYR A 163 22.16 -26.45 -27.42
N THR A 164 21.58 -27.22 -28.34
CA THR A 164 21.07 -26.69 -29.62
C THR A 164 20.00 -27.58 -30.24
N THR A 165 19.19 -27.02 -31.13
CA THR A 165 18.05 -27.68 -31.79
C THR A 165 18.39 -29.08 -32.29
N ALA A 166 17.53 -30.06 -32.02
CA ALA A 166 17.76 -31.46 -32.30
C ALA A 166 18.07 -31.72 -33.79
N GLY A 167 19.22 -32.37 -34.05
CA GLY A 167 19.75 -32.59 -35.39
C GLY A 167 20.47 -31.40 -36.06
N SER A 168 20.65 -30.28 -35.36
CA SER A 168 21.55 -29.18 -35.71
C SER A 168 22.78 -29.17 -34.80
N THR A 169 23.90 -28.60 -35.27
CA THR A 169 25.06 -28.27 -34.43
C THR A 169 25.63 -26.87 -34.69
N GLU A 170 25.13 -26.17 -35.72
CA GLU A 170 25.70 -24.93 -36.29
C GLU A 170 24.63 -23.94 -36.81
N GLN A 171 23.34 -24.28 -36.69
CA GLN A 171 22.22 -23.38 -36.98
C GLN A 171 21.47 -23.17 -35.67
N GLY A 172 21.35 -21.91 -35.25
CA GLY A 172 20.65 -21.54 -34.01
C GLY A 172 19.13 -21.82 -34.06
N PRO A 173 18.44 -21.79 -32.92
CA PRO A 173 18.94 -21.41 -31.58
C PRO A 173 19.98 -22.35 -30.99
N LEU A 174 20.82 -21.79 -30.12
CA LEU A 174 21.82 -22.52 -29.35
C LEU A 174 22.23 -21.77 -28.08
N VAL A 175 22.61 -22.53 -27.06
CA VAL A 175 23.24 -22.06 -25.82
C VAL A 175 24.63 -22.68 -25.72
N ASP A 176 25.64 -21.84 -25.58
CA ASP A 176 27.03 -22.22 -25.37
C ASP A 176 27.32 -22.10 -23.85
N ALA A 177 27.28 -23.22 -23.13
CA ALA A 177 27.52 -23.28 -21.69
C ALA A 177 29.01 -23.52 -21.42
N GLU A 178 29.82 -22.45 -21.50
CA GLU A 178 31.28 -22.55 -21.60
C GLU A 178 31.96 -23.15 -20.35
N ASN A 179 31.29 -23.08 -19.20
CA ASN A 179 31.80 -23.56 -17.91
C ASN A 179 31.32 -24.98 -17.56
N GLN A 180 30.54 -25.61 -18.44
CA GLN A 180 29.96 -26.94 -18.23
C GLN A 180 30.77 -27.95 -19.07
N PRO A 181 31.64 -28.78 -18.47
CA PRO A 181 32.65 -29.55 -19.20
C PRO A 181 32.04 -30.75 -19.94
N TRP A 182 32.49 -31.02 -21.17
CA TRP A 182 32.05 -32.18 -21.95
C TRP A 182 32.90 -33.44 -21.64
N PRO A 183 32.31 -34.65 -21.53
CA PRO A 183 30.88 -34.97 -21.65
C PRO A 183 30.10 -34.89 -20.34
N GLU A 184 30.78 -34.76 -19.21
CA GLU A 184 30.23 -34.99 -17.87
C GLU A 184 29.10 -34.00 -17.50
N GLY A 185 29.24 -32.73 -17.91
CA GLY A 185 28.23 -31.69 -17.72
C GLY A 185 27.04 -31.75 -18.69
N ALA A 186 27.05 -32.63 -19.71
CA ALA A 186 25.89 -32.79 -20.60
C ALA A 186 24.74 -33.51 -19.88
N ASP A 187 25.07 -34.47 -19.02
CA ASP A 187 24.11 -35.17 -18.16
C ASP A 187 23.59 -34.25 -17.03
N THR A 188 24.27 -33.12 -16.72
CA THR A 188 23.86 -32.20 -15.64
C THR A 188 22.97 -31.05 -16.09
N ILE A 189 22.64 -30.92 -17.38
CA ILE A 189 21.69 -29.90 -17.86
C ILE A 189 20.27 -30.16 -17.33
N ALA A 190 19.82 -31.41 -17.29
CA ALA A 190 18.52 -31.75 -16.73
C ALA A 190 18.49 -31.55 -15.20
N THR A 191 17.34 -31.17 -14.65
CA THR A 191 17.15 -31.03 -13.20
C THR A 191 16.44 -32.23 -12.58
N ASP A 192 16.52 -32.37 -11.26
CA ASP A 192 15.81 -33.40 -10.48
C ASP A 192 14.30 -33.08 -10.25
N LEU A 193 13.91 -31.80 -10.26
CA LEU A 193 12.51 -31.34 -10.12
C LEU A 193 11.91 -30.90 -11.46
N ASP A 194 10.57 -30.88 -11.52
CA ASP A 194 9.74 -30.65 -12.72
C ASP A 194 9.21 -29.21 -12.84
N SER A 195 9.76 -28.24 -12.10
CA SER A 195 9.45 -26.81 -12.24
C SER A 195 10.57 -25.91 -11.69
N VAL A 196 10.77 -24.73 -12.31
CA VAL A 196 11.66 -23.67 -11.77
C VAL A 196 11.15 -23.16 -10.43
N ALA A 197 9.83 -22.93 -10.31
CA ALA A 197 9.20 -22.57 -9.04
C ALA A 197 9.46 -23.63 -7.94
N GLY A 198 9.56 -24.90 -8.34
CA GLY A 198 10.00 -26.00 -7.49
C GLY A 198 11.43 -25.86 -6.94
N TYR A 199 12.29 -25.03 -7.53
CA TYR A 199 13.59 -24.65 -6.99
C TYR A 199 13.57 -23.30 -6.26
N VAL A 200 12.97 -22.26 -6.85
CA VAL A 200 13.15 -20.87 -6.38
C VAL A 200 12.10 -20.41 -5.38
N GLU A 201 10.85 -20.89 -5.45
CA GLU A 201 9.76 -20.44 -4.55
C GLU A 201 9.61 -21.33 -3.28
N GLN A 202 10.56 -22.23 -3.00
CA GLN A 202 10.39 -23.25 -1.95
C GLN A 202 10.26 -22.66 -0.53
N GLY A 203 9.02 -22.64 -0.02
CA GLY A 203 8.71 -22.21 1.33
C GLY A 203 8.60 -20.69 1.49
N TYR A 204 8.65 -19.94 0.39
CA TYR A 204 8.32 -18.53 0.34
C TYR A 204 6.79 -18.34 0.43
N ASP A 205 6.34 -17.30 1.14
CA ASP A 205 4.92 -16.94 1.25
C ASP A 205 4.72 -15.55 0.67
N GLN A 206 4.42 -15.50 -0.63
CA GLN A 206 4.18 -14.26 -1.37
C GLN A 206 3.02 -13.46 -0.78
N GLY A 207 1.96 -14.13 -0.30
CA GLY A 207 0.82 -13.44 0.30
C GLY A 207 1.21 -12.72 1.59
N ALA A 208 2.11 -13.30 2.38
CA ALA A 208 2.66 -12.65 3.57
C ALA A 208 3.60 -11.49 3.22
N ALA A 209 4.42 -11.62 2.17
CA ALA A 209 5.31 -10.55 1.71
C ALA A 209 4.54 -9.36 1.12
N ASP A 210 3.59 -9.61 0.22
CA ASP A 210 2.75 -8.58 -0.41
C ASP A 210 1.91 -7.84 0.66
N GLN A 211 1.36 -8.57 1.65
CA GLN A 211 0.67 -7.96 2.80
C GLN A 211 1.62 -7.12 3.66
N CYS A 212 2.84 -7.59 3.91
CA CYS A 212 3.84 -6.88 4.69
C CYS A 212 4.20 -5.52 4.06
N LEU A 213 4.34 -5.48 2.73
CA LEU A 213 4.59 -4.24 1.96
C LEU A 213 3.40 -3.28 2.02
N ALA A 214 2.17 -3.78 1.82
CA ALA A 214 0.95 -2.98 1.94
C ALA A 214 0.78 -2.37 3.34
N ASP A 215 1.18 -3.10 4.39
CA ASP A 215 1.04 -2.69 5.79
C ASP A 215 2.15 -1.74 6.28
N LEU A 216 3.22 -1.51 5.51
CA LEU A 216 4.40 -0.74 5.96
C LEU A 216 4.05 0.66 6.50
N VAL A 217 3.36 1.48 5.70
CA VAL A 217 2.95 2.84 6.09
C VAL A 217 1.75 2.81 7.04
N PRO A 218 0.65 2.06 6.79
CA PRO A 218 -0.52 2.06 7.68
C PRO A 218 -0.25 1.53 9.10
N SER A 219 0.68 0.58 9.26
CA SER A 219 1.12 0.11 10.59
C SER A 219 2.06 1.07 11.31
N GLY A 220 2.55 2.11 10.62
CA GLY A 220 3.60 3.01 11.11
C GLY A 220 4.98 2.35 11.23
N THR A 221 5.23 1.26 10.49
CA THR A 221 6.51 0.52 10.50
C THR A 221 7.55 1.16 9.57
N ALA A 222 7.12 1.66 8.42
CA ALA A 222 7.94 2.54 7.57
C ALA A 222 7.80 4.02 7.96
N HIS A 223 8.81 4.79 7.59
CA HIS A 223 8.73 6.25 7.49
C HIS A 223 8.15 6.61 6.11
N GLN A 224 7.08 7.41 6.05
CA GLN A 224 6.57 7.92 4.77
C GLN A 224 7.33 9.20 4.39
N VAL A 225 8.10 9.14 3.31
CA VAL A 225 8.99 10.20 2.83
C VAL A 225 8.22 11.17 1.95
N GLY A 226 8.18 12.45 2.33
CA GLY A 226 7.60 13.51 1.51
C GLY A 226 8.55 14.07 0.44
N VAL A 227 8.04 14.99 -0.38
CA VAL A 227 8.85 15.77 -1.35
C VAL A 227 9.20 17.13 -0.77
N GLN A 228 10.51 17.40 -0.64
CA GLN A 228 11.05 18.68 -0.16
C GLN A 228 11.14 19.74 -1.27
N GLU A 229 11.51 19.34 -2.50
CA GLU A 229 11.60 20.23 -3.67
C GLU A 229 11.21 19.48 -4.95
N ASP A 230 10.35 20.08 -5.78
CA ASP A 230 10.05 19.62 -7.13
C ASP A 230 10.40 20.73 -8.14
N VAL A 231 11.29 20.43 -9.09
CA VAL A 231 11.66 21.30 -10.22
C VAL A 231 11.36 20.65 -11.58
N GLY A 232 10.47 19.66 -11.61
CA GLY A 232 10.00 18.94 -12.79
C GLY A 232 10.80 17.66 -13.05
N ASP A 233 11.94 17.81 -13.73
CA ASP A 233 12.77 16.68 -14.15
C ASP A 233 13.59 16.07 -12.98
N ARG A 234 13.65 16.80 -11.87
CA ARG A 234 14.36 16.45 -10.64
C ARG A 234 13.47 16.72 -9.43
N VAL A 235 13.41 15.75 -8.52
CA VAL A 235 12.74 15.86 -7.22
C VAL A 235 13.77 15.64 -6.11
N VAL A 236 13.62 16.38 -5.00
CA VAL A 236 14.37 16.18 -3.76
C VAL A 236 13.40 15.65 -2.71
N LEU A 237 13.66 14.46 -2.20
CA LEU A 237 12.93 13.84 -1.09
C LEU A 237 13.27 14.53 0.24
N GLU A 238 12.34 14.45 1.20
CA GLU A 238 12.64 14.76 2.60
C GLU A 238 13.65 13.75 3.18
N PRO A 239 14.34 14.08 4.30
CA PRO A 239 15.36 13.20 4.85
C PRO A 239 14.83 11.85 5.31
N LEU A 240 15.54 10.78 4.96
CA LEU A 240 15.24 9.42 5.41
C LEU A 240 15.41 9.30 6.94
N GLU A 241 14.62 8.42 7.55
CA GLU A 241 14.74 8.04 8.95
C GLU A 241 15.63 6.78 9.08
N ASP A 242 16.77 6.94 9.74
CA ASP A 242 17.81 5.92 9.99
C ASP A 242 17.28 4.69 10.76
N GLY A 243 17.62 3.49 10.28
CA GLY A 243 17.33 2.22 10.94
C GLY A 243 15.90 1.70 10.78
N ARG A 244 15.21 2.08 9.70
CA ARG A 244 13.88 1.56 9.31
C ARG A 244 13.61 1.71 7.80
N PRO A 245 12.63 0.99 7.23
CA PRO A 245 12.19 1.23 5.85
C PRO A 245 11.66 2.64 5.65
N ASN A 246 11.99 3.24 4.51
CA ASN A 246 11.52 4.53 4.06
C ASN A 246 10.69 4.35 2.78
N VAL A 247 9.44 4.79 2.77
CA VAL A 247 8.50 4.59 1.65
C VAL A 247 8.17 5.92 1.00
N VAL A 248 8.31 6.01 -0.31
CA VAL A 248 7.86 7.14 -1.14
C VAL A 248 6.79 6.69 -2.12
N ASP A 249 5.70 7.44 -2.22
CA ASP A 249 4.63 7.20 -3.19
C ASP A 249 5.11 7.54 -4.62
N TYR A 250 5.04 6.59 -5.56
CA TYR A 250 5.45 6.83 -6.95
C TYR A 250 4.75 8.05 -7.58
N ALA A 251 3.51 8.33 -7.18
CA ALA A 251 2.73 9.47 -7.66
C ALA A 251 3.42 10.82 -7.42
N ASP A 252 4.17 10.97 -6.32
CA ASP A 252 4.85 12.22 -5.96
C ASP A 252 6.16 12.42 -6.74
N ILE A 253 6.77 11.34 -7.25
CA ILE A 253 8.01 11.37 -8.02
C ILE A 253 7.83 11.08 -9.52
N ALA A 254 6.61 10.80 -9.98
CA ALA A 254 6.32 10.29 -11.32
C ALA A 254 6.86 11.15 -12.48
N GLY A 255 6.95 12.47 -12.28
CA GLY A 255 7.41 13.42 -13.31
C GLY A 255 8.93 13.54 -13.51
N ALA A 256 9.73 13.04 -12.57
CA ALA A 256 11.18 13.21 -12.55
C ALA A 256 11.97 12.03 -13.15
N HIS A 257 13.21 12.29 -13.55
CA HIS A 257 14.23 11.28 -13.89
C HIS A 257 15.38 11.25 -12.85
N GLU A 258 15.59 12.34 -12.11
CA GLU A 258 16.61 12.46 -11.06
C GLU A 258 15.94 12.61 -9.69
N ILE A 259 16.28 11.74 -8.74
CA ILE A 259 15.84 11.83 -7.34
C ILE A 259 17.06 12.13 -6.47
N GLN A 260 16.96 13.17 -5.64
CA GLN A 260 17.95 13.49 -4.62
C GLN A 260 17.35 13.27 -3.23
N ILE A 261 18.17 12.93 -2.25
CA ILE A 261 17.75 12.66 -0.86
C ILE A 261 18.31 13.77 0.03
N ALA A 262 17.44 14.42 0.80
CA ALA A 262 17.89 15.49 1.69
C ALA A 262 18.59 14.94 2.95
N GLY A 263 19.68 15.58 3.36
CA GLY A 263 20.34 15.27 4.63
C GLY A 263 21.61 14.42 4.48
N ASP A 264 21.93 13.64 5.52
CA ASP A 264 23.15 12.83 5.62
C ASP A 264 22.84 11.31 5.73
N VAL A 265 21.57 10.91 5.67
CA VAL A 265 21.12 9.50 5.71
C VAL A 265 20.82 9.07 4.27
N GLN A 266 21.44 7.98 3.84
CA GLN A 266 21.28 7.39 2.51
C GLN A 266 20.69 5.97 2.63
N PRO A 267 20.23 5.36 1.52
CA PRO A 267 19.83 3.96 1.49
C PRO A 267 20.89 3.03 2.12
N SER A 268 20.43 1.96 2.77
CA SER A 268 21.25 0.90 3.36
C SER A 268 20.39 -0.31 3.74
N ASP A 269 21.01 -1.47 3.98
CA ASP A 269 20.35 -2.71 4.47
C ASP A 269 19.36 -2.46 5.63
N ASP A 270 19.74 -1.59 6.57
CA ASP A 270 18.94 -1.22 7.75
C ASP A 270 18.02 0.01 7.48
N THR A 271 18.19 0.71 6.37
CA THR A 271 17.43 1.92 5.96
C THR A 271 17.03 1.86 4.46
N PRO A 272 16.29 0.84 3.99
CA PRO A 272 15.99 0.69 2.57
C PRO A 272 14.98 1.74 2.09
N LEU A 273 15.13 2.18 0.83
CA LEU A 273 14.20 3.08 0.15
C LEU A 273 13.25 2.31 -0.76
N ILE A 274 11.96 2.39 -0.48
CA ILE A 274 10.90 1.68 -1.21
C ILE A 274 10.05 2.70 -1.97
N VAL A 275 10.05 2.61 -3.29
CA VAL A 275 9.11 3.32 -4.17
C VAL A 275 7.84 2.50 -4.28
N GLN A 276 6.78 2.91 -3.60
CA GLN A 276 5.48 2.22 -3.65
C GLN A 276 4.70 2.64 -4.90
N VAL A 277 4.39 1.68 -5.77
CA VAL A 277 3.66 1.93 -7.01
C VAL A 277 2.18 1.53 -6.85
N PRO A 278 1.23 2.48 -6.97
CA PRO A 278 -0.18 2.19 -6.72
C PRO A 278 -0.80 1.32 -7.82
N ALA A 279 -1.77 0.49 -7.41
CA ALA A 279 -2.55 -0.38 -8.30
C ALA A 279 -3.14 0.38 -9.50
N GLY A 280 -3.11 -0.26 -10.67
CA GLY A 280 -3.59 0.34 -11.93
C GLY A 280 -2.58 1.28 -12.62
N THR A 281 -1.36 1.43 -12.07
CA THR A 281 -0.23 2.03 -12.80
C THR A 281 0.15 1.13 -13.97
N THR A 282 0.28 1.71 -15.17
CA THR A 282 0.64 0.97 -16.40
C THR A 282 1.94 1.45 -17.05
N SER A 283 2.51 2.55 -16.55
CA SER A 283 3.75 3.14 -17.06
C SER A 283 4.53 3.80 -15.92
N ILE A 284 5.79 3.42 -15.78
CA ILE A 284 6.74 3.90 -14.78
C ILE A 284 7.94 4.45 -15.54
N THR A 285 8.37 5.66 -15.19
CA THR A 285 9.61 6.26 -15.71
C THR A 285 10.78 5.84 -14.83
N GLY A 286 11.83 5.27 -15.42
CA GLY A 286 13.09 4.96 -14.73
C GLY A 286 13.76 6.22 -14.17
N LYS A 287 14.49 6.06 -13.06
CA LYS A 287 15.10 7.17 -12.30
C LYS A 287 16.46 6.75 -11.77
N VAL A 288 17.29 7.76 -11.52
CA VAL A 288 18.50 7.66 -10.68
C VAL A 288 18.24 8.24 -9.30
N PHE A 289 18.90 7.69 -8.29
CA PHE A 289 18.98 8.21 -6.92
C PHE A 289 20.42 8.66 -6.65
N ASP A 290 20.63 9.55 -5.67
CA ASP A 290 21.85 10.36 -5.45
C ASP A 290 23.21 9.76 -5.90
N ASP A 291 23.61 8.57 -5.40
CA ASP A 291 24.81 7.85 -5.85
C ASP A 291 24.43 6.49 -6.44
N PRO A 292 24.02 6.43 -7.72
CA PRO A 292 23.20 5.32 -8.25
C PRO A 292 23.87 3.95 -8.09
N THR A 293 25.18 3.85 -8.32
CA THR A 293 25.91 2.57 -8.25
C THR A 293 26.25 2.09 -6.84
N ASP A 294 26.14 2.96 -5.83
CA ASP A 294 26.49 2.67 -4.44
C ASP A 294 25.23 2.44 -3.57
N ASP A 295 24.04 2.88 -4.01
CA ASP A 295 22.75 2.73 -3.31
C ASP A 295 21.79 1.68 -3.94
N ALA A 296 22.16 1.07 -5.08
CA ALA A 296 21.31 0.23 -5.94
C ALA A 296 20.67 -0.99 -5.24
N ASP A 297 21.42 -1.69 -4.40
CA ASP A 297 21.00 -2.87 -3.64
C ASP A 297 20.06 -2.53 -2.46
N ASP A 298 19.95 -1.25 -2.11
CA ASP A 298 19.13 -0.76 -1.00
C ASP A 298 17.84 -0.05 -1.44
N ILE A 299 17.60 0.02 -2.76
CA ILE A 299 16.43 0.64 -3.38
C ILE A 299 15.52 -0.43 -3.99
N MET A 300 14.22 -0.35 -3.72
CA MET A 300 13.20 -1.24 -4.27
C MET A 300 12.02 -0.50 -4.88
N TRP A 301 11.56 -0.96 -6.04
CA TRP A 301 10.26 -0.61 -6.63
C TRP A 301 9.23 -1.68 -6.26
N ASP A 302 8.29 -1.33 -5.38
CA ASP A 302 7.17 -2.17 -5.00
C ASP A 302 6.04 -2.05 -6.04
N LEU A 303 5.92 -3.06 -6.90
CA LEU A 303 4.85 -3.23 -7.89
C LEU A 303 3.91 -4.38 -7.50
N SER A 304 3.95 -4.86 -6.24
CA SER A 304 3.14 -6.00 -5.76
C SER A 304 1.62 -5.81 -5.99
N ALA A 305 1.17 -4.56 -5.92
CA ALA A 305 -0.21 -4.12 -6.14
C ALA A 305 -0.64 -4.07 -7.63
N ILE A 306 0.23 -4.42 -8.58
CA ILE A 306 -0.07 -4.45 -10.02
C ILE A 306 -0.38 -5.87 -10.48
N ASP A 307 -1.59 -6.07 -11.02
CA ASP A 307 -2.04 -7.27 -11.73
C ASP A 307 -2.18 -6.94 -13.23
N GLY A 308 -1.45 -7.67 -14.08
CA GLY A 308 -1.40 -7.46 -15.53
C GLY A 308 -0.34 -6.45 -16.01
N PRO A 309 -0.55 -5.79 -17.17
CA PRO A 309 0.54 -5.15 -17.92
C PRO A 309 1.01 -3.80 -17.40
N VAL A 310 2.33 -3.69 -17.19
CA VAL A 310 3.04 -2.47 -16.81
C VAL A 310 4.33 -2.32 -17.61
N THR A 311 4.69 -1.09 -17.96
CA THR A 311 5.98 -0.76 -18.58
C THR A 311 6.85 0.04 -17.63
N VAL A 312 8.09 -0.39 -17.40
CA VAL A 312 9.16 0.40 -16.76
C VAL A 312 10.11 0.88 -17.86
N ASP A 313 10.09 2.18 -18.16
CA ASP A 313 10.87 2.78 -19.26
C ASP A 313 12.09 3.53 -18.74
N GLY A 314 13.28 2.93 -18.89
CA GLY A 314 14.56 3.56 -18.56
C GLY A 314 15.10 4.52 -19.63
N SER A 315 14.48 4.66 -20.82
CA SER A 315 15.10 5.39 -21.96
C SER A 315 15.40 6.88 -21.75
N GLY A 316 14.90 7.49 -20.67
CA GLY A 316 15.25 8.85 -20.26
C GLY A 316 16.57 8.96 -19.48
N THR A 317 16.97 7.90 -18.77
CA THR A 317 18.17 7.84 -17.93
C THR A 317 18.64 6.37 -17.80
N GLU A 318 18.55 5.78 -16.61
CA GLU A 318 18.65 4.35 -16.31
C GLU A 318 17.50 3.96 -15.35
N VAL A 319 17.40 2.70 -14.96
CA VAL A 319 16.52 2.28 -13.86
C VAL A 319 17.41 1.89 -12.70
N GLU A 320 17.29 2.62 -11.59
CA GLU A 320 18.06 2.37 -10.38
C GLU A 320 17.21 1.68 -9.31
N GLY A 321 17.73 0.63 -8.69
CA GLY A 321 17.02 -0.19 -7.70
C GLY A 321 16.24 -1.38 -8.27
N SER A 322 15.96 -2.34 -7.39
CA SER A 322 15.38 -3.65 -7.72
C SER A 322 13.85 -3.59 -7.91
N ILE A 323 13.30 -4.32 -8.88
CA ILE A 323 11.87 -4.30 -9.25
C ILE A 323 11.15 -5.57 -8.75
N TYR A 324 10.22 -5.42 -7.80
CA TYR A 324 9.38 -6.50 -7.28
C TYR A 324 7.97 -6.41 -7.87
N ALA A 325 7.68 -7.19 -8.92
CA ALA A 325 6.42 -7.17 -9.67
C ALA A 325 5.79 -8.58 -9.85
N PRO A 326 5.62 -9.38 -8.76
CA PRO A 326 5.37 -10.83 -8.81
C PRO A 326 4.05 -11.27 -9.47
N ASN A 327 3.17 -10.33 -9.79
CA ASN A 327 1.83 -10.53 -10.36
C ASN A 327 1.64 -9.80 -11.71
N ALA A 328 2.69 -9.19 -12.27
CA ALA A 328 2.60 -8.27 -13.40
C ALA A 328 3.22 -8.83 -14.71
N ASP A 329 2.61 -8.48 -15.85
CA ASP A 329 3.23 -8.61 -17.17
C ASP A 329 4.18 -7.42 -17.38
N LEU A 330 5.44 -7.55 -16.93
CA LEU A 330 6.43 -6.48 -16.94
C LEU A 330 7.11 -6.35 -18.31
N THR A 331 6.95 -5.19 -18.94
CA THR A 331 7.84 -4.74 -20.02
C THR A 331 8.89 -3.77 -19.45
N LEU A 332 10.15 -4.18 -19.46
CA LEU A 332 11.29 -3.41 -18.97
C LEU A 332 12.13 -2.88 -20.14
N ASN A 333 12.48 -1.60 -20.11
CA ASN A 333 13.50 -1.01 -20.96
C ASN A 333 14.73 -0.68 -20.09
N ALA A 334 15.58 -1.69 -19.86
CA ALA A 334 16.74 -1.64 -18.97
C ALA A 334 17.89 -0.84 -19.61
N ALA A 335 17.91 0.48 -19.46
CA ALA A 335 18.75 1.36 -20.27
C ALA A 335 20.00 2.03 -19.61
N PRO A 336 20.73 1.45 -18.63
CA PRO A 336 20.64 0.10 -18.03
C PRO A 336 19.57 -0.03 -16.95
N LEU A 337 19.45 -1.24 -16.38
CA LEU A 337 18.91 -1.46 -15.02
C LEU A 337 20.08 -1.83 -14.10
N ASN A 338 20.19 -1.16 -12.95
CA ASN A 338 21.02 -1.57 -11.83
C ASN A 338 20.09 -2.16 -10.76
N GLY A 339 20.02 -3.49 -10.63
CA GLY A 339 19.07 -4.11 -9.70
C GLY A 339 18.66 -5.55 -10.01
N GLN A 340 17.82 -6.09 -9.15
CA GLN A 340 17.17 -7.39 -9.27
C GLN A 340 15.78 -7.24 -9.90
N VAL A 341 15.26 -8.28 -10.58
CA VAL A 341 13.92 -8.26 -11.18
C VAL A 341 13.12 -9.50 -10.80
N VAL A 342 11.90 -9.30 -10.32
CA VAL A 342 10.87 -10.35 -10.21
C VAL A 342 9.63 -9.91 -10.98
N ALA A 343 9.14 -10.76 -11.88
CA ALA A 343 7.92 -10.52 -12.67
C ALA A 343 7.12 -11.81 -12.88
N ASP A 344 5.80 -11.72 -13.14
CA ASP A 344 5.03 -12.90 -13.56
C ASP A 344 5.43 -13.30 -14.99
N ASN A 345 5.33 -12.36 -15.94
CA ASN A 345 5.85 -12.48 -17.30
C ASN A 345 6.81 -11.31 -17.57
N LEU A 346 7.94 -11.55 -18.24
CA LEU A 346 8.97 -10.53 -18.48
C LEU A 346 9.25 -10.29 -19.98
N VAL A 347 9.36 -9.02 -20.39
CA VAL A 347 9.91 -8.61 -21.69
C VAL A 347 10.95 -7.52 -21.47
N VAL A 348 12.22 -7.76 -21.83
CA VAL A 348 13.30 -6.77 -21.68
C VAL A 348 13.69 -6.24 -23.07
N THR A 349 13.64 -4.91 -23.30
CA THR A 349 13.66 -4.34 -24.67
C THR A 349 14.85 -3.43 -25.01
N GLY A 350 15.71 -3.12 -24.05
CA GLY A 350 16.84 -2.21 -24.24
C GLY A 350 17.94 -2.42 -23.21
N GLY A 351 19.12 -1.88 -23.53
CA GLY A 351 20.35 -1.86 -22.73
C GLY A 351 20.74 -3.18 -22.05
N GLU A 352 21.15 -3.08 -20.78
CA GLU A 352 21.90 -4.08 -20.02
C GLU A 352 21.26 -4.18 -18.63
N ILE A 353 21.30 -5.37 -18.01
CA ILE A 353 20.90 -5.57 -16.61
C ILE A 353 22.16 -5.86 -15.81
N HIS A 354 22.49 -4.99 -14.85
CA HIS A 354 23.60 -5.14 -13.91
C HIS A 354 23.11 -5.74 -12.59
N SER A 355 23.86 -6.68 -12.05
CA SER A 355 23.41 -7.49 -10.91
C SER A 355 23.65 -6.81 -9.57
N TYR A 356 22.65 -6.08 -9.07
CA TYR A 356 22.57 -5.60 -7.69
C TYR A 356 21.40 -6.32 -7.00
N LEU A 357 21.69 -7.19 -6.02
CA LEU A 357 20.68 -7.99 -5.35
C LEU A 357 20.14 -7.24 -4.14
N PHE A 358 18.81 -7.14 -3.99
CA PHE A 358 18.23 -6.45 -2.85
C PHE A 358 18.44 -7.29 -1.58
N THR A 359 19.19 -6.78 -0.60
CA THR A 359 19.60 -7.54 0.60
C THR A 359 18.77 -7.26 1.84
N ALA A 360 18.17 -6.07 1.94
CA ALA A 360 17.45 -5.60 3.12
C ALA A 360 16.33 -6.54 3.60
N GLN A 361 16.14 -6.60 4.92
CA GLN A 361 15.12 -7.42 5.58
C GLN A 361 14.01 -6.51 6.11
N ILE A 362 12.92 -6.41 5.37
CA ILE A 362 11.81 -5.48 5.65
C ILE A 362 11.01 -5.98 6.86
N PRO A 363 10.99 -5.26 8.00
CA PRO A 363 10.17 -5.63 9.15
C PRO A 363 8.68 -5.45 8.84
N CYS A 364 7.87 -6.47 9.12
CA CYS A 364 6.42 -6.41 8.98
C CYS A 364 5.78 -5.86 10.25
N GLY A 365 5.03 -4.78 10.09
CA GLY A 365 4.11 -4.31 11.10
C GLY A 365 2.83 -5.13 11.15
N THR A 366 2.00 -4.83 12.14
CA THR A 366 0.60 -5.26 12.16
C THR A 366 -0.27 -4.01 12.10
N VAL A 367 -1.04 -3.86 11.02
CA VAL A 367 -2.15 -2.89 11.04
C VAL A 367 -3.15 -3.38 12.10
N THR A 368 -3.52 -2.49 13.02
CA THR A 368 -4.67 -2.76 13.88
C THR A 368 -5.90 -2.46 13.04
N PRO A 369 -6.72 -3.46 12.67
CA PRO A 369 -7.90 -3.21 11.85
C PRO A 369 -8.79 -2.21 12.57
N THR A 370 -9.13 -1.14 11.84
CA THR A 370 -10.07 -0.15 12.33
C THR A 370 -11.49 -0.57 11.97
N ALA A 371 -12.42 -0.17 12.82
CA ALA A 371 -13.83 -0.36 12.64
C ALA A 371 -14.54 0.99 12.83
N GLY A 372 -15.78 1.09 12.38
CA GLY A 372 -16.57 2.30 12.51
C GLY A 372 -18.06 2.05 12.73
N PHE A 373 -18.79 3.14 12.95
CA PHE A 373 -20.25 3.12 12.90
C PHE A 373 -20.81 4.40 12.27
N SER A 374 -21.92 4.26 11.55
CA SER A 374 -22.68 5.37 10.97
C SER A 374 -23.93 5.63 11.83
N VAL A 375 -24.28 6.90 12.06
CA VAL A 375 -25.56 7.28 12.68
C VAL A 375 -26.43 8.04 11.69
N THR A 376 -27.49 7.40 11.20
CA THR A 376 -28.50 8.03 10.34
C THR A 376 -29.71 8.48 11.16
N LYS A 377 -29.95 9.80 11.24
CA LYS A 377 -31.07 10.36 12.01
C LYS A 377 -32.35 10.46 11.16
N SER A 378 -33.49 10.06 11.72
CA SER A 378 -34.81 10.12 11.09
C SER A 378 -35.90 10.66 12.04
N LEU A 379 -37.02 11.11 11.47
CA LEU A 379 -38.18 11.65 12.21
C LEU A 379 -39.48 10.94 11.81
N ALA A 380 -40.30 10.63 12.82
CA ALA A 380 -41.61 10.01 12.67
C ALA A 380 -42.70 10.80 13.42
N GLY A 381 -43.97 10.44 13.21
CA GLY A 381 -45.12 11.00 13.94
C GLY A 381 -45.76 12.25 13.30
N ASP A 382 -46.97 12.57 13.77
CA ASP A 382 -47.85 13.58 13.16
C ASP A 382 -47.30 15.02 13.20
N ALA A 383 -46.29 15.30 14.02
CA ALA A 383 -45.65 16.61 14.11
C ALA A 383 -44.23 16.66 13.52
N ALA A 384 -43.75 15.60 12.85
CA ALA A 384 -42.41 15.57 12.26
C ALA A 384 -42.15 16.73 11.28
N SER A 385 -43.17 17.13 10.49
CA SER A 385 -43.08 18.27 9.56
C SER A 385 -43.01 19.65 10.22
N SER A 386 -43.19 19.73 11.55
CA SER A 386 -43.01 20.97 12.33
C SER A 386 -41.57 21.18 12.79
N VAL A 387 -40.72 20.15 12.68
CA VAL A 387 -39.30 20.24 13.04
C VAL A 387 -38.56 20.98 11.92
N PRO A 388 -37.78 22.03 12.21
CA PRO A 388 -37.01 22.75 11.20
C PRO A 388 -36.01 21.84 10.46
N ALA A 389 -35.82 22.10 9.16
CA ALA A 389 -34.74 21.46 8.41
C ALA A 389 -33.38 21.94 8.96
N GLY A 390 -32.45 21.00 9.14
CA GLY A 390 -31.16 21.28 9.79
C GLY A 390 -31.23 21.41 11.32
N THR A 391 -32.29 20.94 11.98
CA THR A 391 -32.25 20.73 13.43
C THR A 391 -31.21 19.64 13.76
N GLU A 392 -30.25 20.04 14.59
CA GLU A 392 -29.22 19.19 15.18
C GLU A 392 -29.80 18.39 16.37
N PHE A 393 -29.33 17.15 16.52
CA PHE A 393 -29.60 16.27 17.65
C PHE A 393 -28.29 15.79 18.24
N THR A 394 -28.24 15.63 19.56
CA THR A 394 -27.03 15.24 20.29
C THR A 394 -27.14 13.78 20.71
N VAL A 395 -26.14 13.00 20.34
CA VAL A 395 -26.02 11.56 20.63
C VAL A 395 -24.77 11.35 21.47
N ASP A 396 -24.91 10.83 22.67
CA ASP A 396 -23.78 10.50 23.54
C ASP A 396 -23.32 9.07 23.20
N TYR A 397 -22.01 8.85 23.10
CA TYR A 397 -21.47 7.50 22.89
C TYR A 397 -20.24 7.20 23.76
N ALA A 398 -20.12 5.93 24.12
CA ALA A 398 -18.99 5.37 24.85
C ALA A 398 -18.46 4.14 24.12
N VAL A 399 -17.14 3.93 24.18
CA VAL A 399 -16.42 2.80 23.58
C VAL A 399 -15.72 2.04 24.69
N ASP A 400 -15.98 0.74 24.82
CA ASP A 400 -15.51 -0.13 25.90
C ASP A 400 -15.78 0.44 27.31
N GLY A 401 -16.94 1.10 27.46
CA GLY A 401 -17.35 1.79 28.69
C GLY A 401 -16.61 3.11 28.98
N THR A 402 -15.78 3.59 28.06
CA THR A 402 -15.13 4.92 28.11
C THR A 402 -15.94 5.93 27.31
N ASP A 403 -16.49 6.92 28.00
CA ASP A 403 -17.24 8.06 27.44
C ASP A 403 -16.37 8.85 26.43
N GLN A 404 -16.86 8.99 25.21
CA GLN A 404 -16.24 9.77 24.12
C GLN A 404 -16.90 11.14 23.92
N GLY A 405 -18.02 11.40 24.61
CA GLY A 405 -18.77 12.66 24.55
C GLY A 405 -19.87 12.70 23.47
N GLU A 406 -20.16 13.92 23.02
CA GLU A 406 -21.32 14.27 22.19
C GLU A 406 -21.03 14.20 20.69
N LEU A 407 -21.79 13.38 19.95
CA LEU A 407 -21.89 13.34 18.49
C LEU A 407 -23.09 14.17 18.03
N THR A 408 -22.86 15.14 17.13
CA THR A 408 -23.95 15.96 16.55
C THR A 408 -24.43 15.34 15.24
N VAL A 409 -25.71 14.96 15.18
CA VAL A 409 -26.32 14.34 13.99
C VAL A 409 -27.46 15.20 13.43
N THR A 410 -27.70 15.13 12.12
CA THR A 410 -28.81 15.84 11.46
C THR A 410 -29.65 14.87 10.62
N VAL A 411 -30.91 15.25 10.36
CA VAL A 411 -31.88 14.33 9.71
C VAL A 411 -31.50 14.04 8.26
N GLY A 412 -31.31 12.76 7.95
CA GLY A 412 -31.19 12.22 6.58
C GLY A 412 -29.78 11.83 6.16
N GLU A 413 -28.76 12.64 6.48
CA GLU A 413 -27.36 12.31 6.18
C GLU A 413 -26.76 11.46 7.32
N PRO A 414 -25.98 10.40 7.01
CA PRO A 414 -25.25 9.65 8.01
C PRO A 414 -24.15 10.51 8.63
N THR A 415 -23.85 10.27 9.90
CA THR A 415 -22.68 10.83 10.60
C THR A 415 -21.78 9.67 11.01
N GLU A 416 -20.57 9.61 10.46
CA GLU A 416 -19.64 8.49 10.61
C GLU A 416 -18.66 8.73 11.79
N VAL A 417 -18.29 7.64 12.47
CA VAL A 417 -17.27 7.59 13.51
C VAL A 417 -16.36 6.39 13.21
N ASP A 418 -15.14 6.69 12.76
CA ASP A 418 -14.16 5.70 12.30
C ASP A 418 -12.94 5.64 13.21
N GLY A 419 -12.02 4.71 12.94
CA GLY A 419 -10.75 4.60 13.68
C GLY A 419 -10.90 3.97 15.06
N LEU A 420 -12.01 3.27 15.31
CA LEU A 420 -12.23 2.47 16.51
C LEU A 420 -11.59 1.09 16.33
N THR A 421 -11.37 0.36 17.43
CA THR A 421 -10.77 -0.98 17.36
C THR A 421 -11.79 -2.05 16.95
N ASP A 422 -11.38 -3.04 16.16
CA ASP A 422 -12.09 -4.31 16.02
C ASP A 422 -12.52 -4.90 17.37
N GLY A 423 -13.74 -5.43 17.44
CA GLY A 423 -14.32 -6.03 18.64
C GLY A 423 -14.72 -5.05 19.75
N ALA A 424 -14.55 -3.74 19.56
CA ALA A 424 -14.92 -2.74 20.57
C ALA A 424 -16.45 -2.71 20.81
N GLU A 425 -16.85 -2.53 22.07
CA GLU A 425 -18.26 -2.41 22.46
C GLU A 425 -18.69 -0.94 22.48
N VAL A 426 -19.51 -0.53 21.52
CA VAL A 426 -20.08 0.83 21.44
C VAL A 426 -21.43 0.85 22.16
N THR A 427 -21.58 1.78 23.10
CA THR A 427 -22.87 2.10 23.73
C THR A 427 -23.28 3.53 23.36
N ILE A 428 -24.46 3.67 22.76
CA ILE A 428 -24.96 4.92 22.17
C ILE A 428 -26.32 5.32 22.76
N SER A 429 -26.56 6.61 22.98
CA SER A 429 -27.83 7.11 23.54
C SER A 429 -28.17 8.52 23.06
N GLU A 430 -29.44 8.92 23.16
CA GLU A 430 -29.87 10.30 22.91
C GLU A 430 -30.48 10.88 24.19
N PRO A 431 -29.66 11.47 25.09
CA PRO A 431 -30.11 11.86 26.43
C PRO A 431 -30.92 13.15 26.44
N SER A 432 -30.89 13.93 25.36
CA SER A 432 -31.57 15.23 25.27
C SER A 432 -32.15 15.49 23.88
N PHE A 433 -33.22 16.29 23.85
CA PHE A 433 -33.93 16.61 22.62
C PHE A 433 -34.04 18.14 22.44
N PRO A 434 -33.92 18.66 21.21
CA PRO A 434 -34.13 20.08 20.95
C PRO A 434 -35.56 20.49 21.26
N ALA A 435 -35.71 21.64 21.93
CA ALA A 435 -37.01 22.22 22.25
C ALA A 435 -37.61 22.90 21.01
N ILE A 436 -38.65 22.29 20.43
CA ILE A 436 -39.37 22.79 19.25
C ILE A 436 -40.81 23.16 19.66
N ASP A 437 -41.28 24.33 19.21
CA ASP A 437 -42.65 24.80 19.48
C ASP A 437 -43.69 23.79 18.96
N ASP A 438 -44.74 23.59 19.76
CA ASP A 438 -45.85 22.66 19.53
C ASP A 438 -45.49 21.16 19.32
N VAL A 439 -44.22 20.76 19.56
CA VAL A 439 -43.77 19.35 19.50
C VAL A 439 -43.58 18.76 20.90
N THR A 440 -43.98 17.50 21.07
CA THR A 440 -43.58 16.62 22.18
C THR A 440 -42.93 15.38 21.61
N TRP A 441 -41.70 15.12 22.04
CA TRP A 441 -40.93 13.93 21.66
C TRP A 441 -41.41 12.69 22.43
N GLY A 442 -41.54 11.56 21.73
CA GLY A 442 -41.63 10.24 22.34
C GLY A 442 -40.26 9.60 22.49
N ASP A 443 -40.21 8.39 23.06
CA ASP A 443 -38.97 7.63 23.25
C ASP A 443 -38.28 7.35 21.89
N PRO A 444 -36.94 7.43 21.82
CA PRO A 444 -36.19 7.17 20.59
C PRO A 444 -36.25 5.69 20.22
N THR A 445 -36.23 5.41 18.93
CA THR A 445 -36.23 4.04 18.39
C THR A 445 -35.01 3.81 17.50
N TRP A 446 -34.41 2.63 17.62
CA TRP A 446 -33.09 2.34 17.07
C TRP A 446 -33.12 1.06 16.22
N THR A 447 -32.34 1.04 15.15
CA THR A 447 -31.91 -0.19 14.48
C THR A 447 -30.40 -0.22 14.34
N VAL A 448 -29.81 -1.40 14.49
CA VAL A 448 -28.40 -1.69 14.19
C VAL A 448 -28.40 -2.70 13.04
N ASP A 449 -27.75 -2.38 11.93
CA ASP A 449 -27.72 -3.16 10.67
C ASP A 449 -29.12 -3.55 10.18
N GLY A 450 -30.03 -2.58 10.23
CA GLY A 450 -31.45 -2.74 9.89
C GLY A 450 -32.26 -3.61 10.86
N THR A 451 -31.64 -4.16 11.91
CA THR A 451 -32.30 -4.96 12.95
C THR A 451 -32.73 -4.08 14.12
N SER A 452 -33.99 -4.15 14.54
CA SER A 452 -34.50 -3.31 15.64
C SER A 452 -33.78 -3.64 16.95
N ALA A 453 -33.10 -2.63 17.50
CA ALA A 453 -32.47 -2.71 18.81
C ALA A 453 -33.47 -2.31 19.90
N THR A 454 -33.34 -2.92 21.09
CA THR A 454 -34.14 -2.59 22.27
C THR A 454 -33.28 -1.80 23.23
N PRO A 455 -33.59 -0.52 23.52
CA PRO A 455 -32.84 0.25 24.50
C PRO A 455 -32.90 -0.35 25.91
N ASP A 456 -31.88 -0.03 26.70
CA ASP A 456 -31.79 -0.43 28.10
C ASP A 456 -32.66 0.46 29.03
N ALA A 457 -32.36 0.45 30.34
CA ALA A 457 -33.12 1.21 31.32
C ALA A 457 -32.86 2.73 31.29
N ASP A 458 -31.71 3.15 30.74
CA ASP A 458 -31.28 4.54 30.63
C ASP A 458 -31.50 5.10 29.21
N GLY A 459 -31.93 4.25 28.27
CA GLY A 459 -32.28 4.60 26.89
C GLY A 459 -31.15 4.36 25.88
N ALA A 460 -30.09 3.69 26.29
CA ALA A 460 -28.93 3.40 25.47
C ALA A 460 -29.08 2.07 24.70
N VAL A 461 -28.37 1.95 23.57
CA VAL A 461 -28.22 0.73 22.78
C VAL A 461 -26.74 0.37 22.72
N THR A 462 -26.44 -0.93 22.86
CA THR A 462 -25.06 -1.45 22.81
C THR A 462 -24.91 -2.43 21.66
N PHE A 463 -23.79 -2.31 20.93
CA PHE A 463 -23.41 -3.19 19.82
C PHE A 463 -21.88 -3.35 19.77
N THR A 464 -21.40 -4.34 19.02
CA THR A 464 -19.98 -4.63 18.84
C THR A 464 -19.59 -4.27 17.41
N LEU A 465 -18.39 -3.74 17.22
CA LEU A 465 -17.82 -3.48 15.89
C LEU A 465 -17.04 -4.68 15.40
N ASP A 466 -17.08 -4.93 14.09
CA ASP A 466 -16.24 -5.92 13.40
C ASP A 466 -15.20 -5.19 12.52
N ALA A 467 -14.00 -5.75 12.40
CA ALA A 467 -12.91 -5.26 11.54
C ALA A 467 -13.36 -4.95 10.10
N ASP A 468 -12.90 -3.80 9.58
CA ASP A 468 -13.14 -3.34 8.21
C ASP A 468 -14.63 -3.17 7.83
N ASP A 469 -15.53 -3.11 8.83
CA ASP A 469 -16.96 -2.85 8.66
C ASP A 469 -17.40 -1.54 9.33
N VAL A 470 -18.51 -0.97 8.84
CA VAL A 470 -19.14 0.24 9.38
C VAL A 470 -20.57 -0.10 9.79
N VAL A 471 -20.79 -0.25 11.10
CA VAL A 471 -22.09 -0.64 11.66
C VAL A 471 -23.14 0.45 11.43
N ASP A 472 -24.28 0.09 10.81
CA ASP A 472 -25.30 1.04 10.37
C ASP A 472 -26.36 1.27 11.47
N VAL A 473 -26.24 2.39 12.21
CA VAL A 473 -27.16 2.77 13.28
C VAL A 473 -28.21 3.76 12.79
N ALA A 474 -29.48 3.33 12.67
CA ALA A 474 -30.58 4.23 12.37
C ALA A 474 -31.30 4.67 13.67
N LEU A 475 -31.30 5.97 13.93
CA LEU A 475 -31.92 6.60 15.10
C LEU A 475 -33.18 7.37 14.66
N THR A 476 -34.34 7.05 15.22
CA THR A 476 -35.63 7.64 14.84
C THR A 476 -36.40 8.22 16.03
N ASN A 477 -36.72 9.51 15.95
CA ASN A 477 -37.49 10.21 16.99
C ASN A 477 -38.93 10.42 16.54
N THR A 478 -39.89 10.16 17.43
CA THR A 478 -41.31 10.40 17.17
C THR A 478 -41.74 11.77 17.69
N ALA A 479 -42.05 12.69 16.78
CA ALA A 479 -42.62 14.00 17.08
C ALA A 479 -44.16 13.95 17.09
N THR A 480 -44.77 14.28 18.24
CA THR A 480 -46.23 14.36 18.41
C THR A 480 -46.67 15.80 18.71
N PRO A 481 -47.88 16.22 18.27
CA PRO A 481 -48.34 17.58 18.52
C PRO A 481 -48.73 17.78 19.99
N VAL A 482 -48.34 18.90 20.60
CA VAL A 482 -48.83 19.28 21.92
C VAL A 482 -50.35 19.39 21.88
N THR A 483 -51.05 18.76 22.82
CA THR A 483 -52.50 18.95 22.94
C THR A 483 -52.75 20.26 23.69
N PRO A 484 -53.38 21.29 23.07
CA PRO A 484 -53.60 22.56 23.73
C PRO A 484 -54.50 22.35 24.95
N THR A 485 -54.01 22.74 26.13
CA THR A 485 -54.84 22.75 27.34
C THR A 485 -55.99 23.73 27.12
N PRO A 486 -57.27 23.32 27.30
CA PRO A 486 -58.41 24.16 26.98
C PRO A 486 -58.36 25.46 27.79
N THR A 487 -58.28 26.59 27.10
CA THR A 487 -58.23 27.90 27.74
C THR A 487 -59.45 28.08 28.64
N PRO A 488 -59.30 28.47 29.92
CA PRO A 488 -60.43 28.66 30.80
C PRO A 488 -61.38 29.70 30.20
N THR A 489 -62.64 29.31 30.02
CA THR A 489 -63.67 30.17 29.41
C THR A 489 -63.79 31.47 30.24
N PRO A 490 -63.70 32.66 29.63
CA PRO A 490 -63.76 33.91 30.38
C PRO A 490 -65.11 34.05 31.08
N THR A 491 -65.09 34.08 32.42
CA THR A 491 -66.26 34.39 33.24
C THR A 491 -66.83 35.74 32.81
N PRO A 492 -68.13 35.86 32.49
CA PRO A 492 -68.69 37.09 31.97
C PRO A 492 -68.54 38.25 32.98
N THR A 493 -67.81 39.28 32.57
CA THR A 493 -67.60 40.49 33.36
C THR A 493 -68.93 41.24 33.59
N PRO A 494 -69.30 41.60 34.83
CA PRO A 494 -70.52 42.35 35.08
C PRO A 494 -70.47 43.74 34.41
N THR A 495 -71.57 44.11 33.74
CA THR A 495 -71.69 45.36 32.98
C THR A 495 -71.56 46.58 33.90
N PRO A 496 -70.71 47.58 33.57
CA PRO A 496 -70.54 48.76 34.41
C PRO A 496 -71.75 49.71 34.36
N THR A 497 -72.22 50.13 35.53
CA THR A 497 -73.25 51.17 35.71
C THR A 497 -72.72 52.55 35.28
N PRO A 498 -73.49 53.38 34.55
CA PRO A 498 -73.01 54.68 34.09
C PRO A 498 -72.85 55.71 35.24
N THR A 499 -71.66 56.32 35.32
CA THR A 499 -71.32 57.39 36.26
C THR A 499 -71.68 58.78 35.69
N PRO A 500 -72.30 59.69 36.47
CA PRO A 500 -72.69 61.02 35.98
C PRO A 500 -71.50 61.99 35.80
N THR A 501 -71.59 62.84 34.78
CA THR A 501 -70.55 63.79 34.35
C THR A 501 -70.50 65.06 35.21
N PRO A 502 -69.34 65.46 35.77
CA PRO A 502 -69.15 66.77 36.41
C PRO A 502 -68.75 67.90 35.44
N SER A 503 -68.91 69.14 35.89
CA SER A 503 -68.96 70.37 35.07
C SER A 503 -67.61 70.98 34.65
N VAL A 504 -67.61 71.69 33.52
CA VAL A 504 -66.56 72.62 33.06
C VAL A 504 -66.46 73.88 33.93
N THR A 505 -65.25 74.48 34.00
CA THR A 505 -64.91 75.83 34.53
C THR A 505 -63.58 76.28 33.86
N PRO A 506 -63.35 77.58 33.56
CA PRO A 506 -62.61 77.97 32.35
C PRO A 506 -61.11 78.33 32.50
N SER A 507 -60.49 78.52 31.34
CA SER A 507 -59.07 78.83 31.05
C SER A 507 -58.61 80.27 31.37
N PRO A 508 -57.33 80.48 31.74
CA PRO A 508 -56.60 81.75 31.59
C PRO A 508 -55.72 81.83 30.31
N THR A 509 -55.47 83.07 29.88
CA THR A 509 -54.94 83.53 28.55
C THR A 509 -53.40 83.79 28.58
N PRO A 510 -52.66 83.79 27.43
CA PRO A 510 -51.20 83.58 27.38
C PRO A 510 -50.32 84.85 27.21
N THR A 511 -48.99 84.71 27.38
CA THR A 511 -47.95 85.73 27.07
C THR A 511 -46.55 85.06 26.87
N PRO A 512 -45.48 85.73 26.35
CA PRO A 512 -45.14 85.60 24.93
C PRO A 512 -43.67 85.18 24.61
N THR A 513 -43.41 84.99 23.32
CA THR A 513 -42.15 84.65 22.65
C THR A 513 -41.08 85.77 22.63
N PRO A 514 -39.78 85.43 22.67
CA PRO A 514 -38.69 86.20 22.04
C PRO A 514 -38.11 85.50 20.79
N SER A 515 -37.58 86.29 19.84
CA SER A 515 -37.10 85.86 18.51
C SER A 515 -35.58 86.13 18.31
N THR A 516 -35.06 85.86 17.10
CA THR A 516 -33.72 86.16 16.50
C THR A 516 -32.85 84.89 16.28
N GLU A 517 -32.63 84.35 15.05
CA GLU A 517 -31.68 84.78 13.97
C GLU A 517 -30.17 84.65 14.35
N VAL A 518 -29.19 84.15 13.55
CA VAL A 518 -29.06 83.70 12.14
C VAL A 518 -27.89 82.66 11.99
N LEU A 519 -27.76 82.04 10.79
CA LEU A 519 -26.52 81.76 10.00
C LEU A 519 -25.81 80.36 9.99
N GLY A 520 -25.91 79.67 8.84
CA GLY A 520 -24.92 78.73 8.25
C GLY A 520 -24.96 77.26 8.71
N ALA A 521 -24.80 76.23 7.86
CA ALA A 521 -24.70 76.14 6.40
C ALA A 521 -25.12 74.73 5.88
N THR A 522 -25.34 74.62 4.56
CA THR A 522 -25.49 73.38 3.74
C THR A 522 -24.57 72.21 4.13
N VAL A 523 -24.86 70.92 3.95
CA VAL A 523 -25.60 70.14 2.90
C VAL A 523 -26.02 68.75 3.50
N ASP A 524 -26.80 67.82 2.92
CA ASP A 524 -27.60 67.69 1.66
C ASP A 524 -28.74 66.62 1.84
N ARG A 525 -29.55 66.42 0.78
CA ARG A 525 -30.24 65.18 0.33
C ARG A 525 -31.13 64.34 1.29
N LEU A 526 -32.41 64.72 1.28
CA LEU A 526 -33.57 63.81 1.21
C LEU A 526 -33.75 63.26 -0.25
N PRO A 527 -34.75 62.41 -0.59
CA PRO A 527 -35.71 61.65 0.22
C PRO A 527 -35.78 60.13 -0.12
N TRP A 528 -36.49 59.33 0.69
CA TRP A 528 -37.27 58.21 0.14
C TRP A 528 -38.54 57.94 0.98
N THR A 529 -39.71 58.07 0.36
CA THR A 529 -40.99 57.55 0.87
C THR A 529 -41.49 56.51 -0.13
N GLY A 530 -42.01 55.38 0.34
CA GLY A 530 -42.29 54.24 -0.53
C GLY A 530 -43.62 54.30 -1.30
N SER A 531 -43.79 53.34 -2.20
CA SER A 531 -45.09 52.83 -2.67
C SER A 531 -44.88 51.59 -3.55
N THR A 532 -45.49 50.47 -3.16
CA THR A 532 -45.82 49.31 -4.03
C THR A 532 -47.05 49.66 -4.90
N PRO A 533 -47.56 48.81 -5.83
CA PRO A 533 -47.14 47.44 -6.23
C PRO A 533 -46.99 47.23 -7.77
N LEU A 534 -46.59 46.02 -8.22
CA LEU A 534 -47.29 45.18 -9.24
C LEU A 534 -46.44 43.98 -9.76
N VAL A 535 -47.08 42.80 -9.73
CA VAL A 535 -46.96 41.55 -10.52
C VAL A 535 -45.94 41.45 -11.67
N PRO A 536 -45.32 40.27 -11.86
CA PRO A 536 -45.31 39.65 -13.20
C PRO A 536 -45.85 38.20 -13.23
N PHE A 537 -46.33 37.81 -14.42
CA PHE A 537 -46.83 36.47 -14.76
C PHE A 537 -45.94 35.90 -15.87
N VAL A 538 -45.49 34.65 -15.74
CA VAL A 538 -45.21 33.65 -16.81
C VAL A 538 -44.36 34.05 -18.04
N ALA A 539 -43.28 33.29 -18.32
CA ALA A 539 -43.07 32.58 -19.59
C ALA A 539 -41.84 31.63 -19.55
N ALA A 540 -41.91 30.52 -20.27
CA ALA A 540 -40.90 29.45 -20.27
C ALA A 540 -39.74 29.67 -21.27
N LEU A 541 -38.57 29.11 -20.94
CA LEU A 541 -37.44 28.92 -21.85
C LEU A 541 -37.62 27.62 -22.65
N LEU A 542 -37.72 27.73 -23.98
CA LEU A 542 -37.48 26.64 -24.93
C LEU A 542 -37.01 27.23 -26.26
N LEU A 543 -35.75 26.98 -26.62
CA LEU A 543 -35.22 27.31 -27.95
C LEU A 543 -34.57 26.07 -28.57
N VAL A 544 -35.03 25.76 -29.78
CA VAL A 544 -34.57 24.64 -30.60
C VAL A 544 -33.42 25.10 -31.50
N GLY A 545 -32.39 24.28 -31.65
CA GLY A 545 -31.30 24.48 -32.61
C GLY A 545 -30.86 23.16 -33.24
N ALA A 546 -31.41 22.83 -34.41
CA ALA A 546 -31.06 21.62 -35.16
C ALA A 546 -30.14 21.94 -36.35
N GLY A 547 -29.17 21.07 -36.62
CA GLY A 547 -28.29 21.11 -37.80
C GLY A 547 -27.66 19.73 -38.02
N ALA A 548 -28.35 18.78 -38.66
CA ALA A 548 -28.49 18.63 -40.12
C ALA A 548 -27.36 17.76 -40.74
N VAL A 549 -27.63 16.47 -40.84
CA VAL A 549 -26.85 15.48 -41.60
C VAL A 549 -26.95 15.75 -43.10
N LEU A 550 -25.81 15.75 -43.82
CA LEU A 550 -25.78 15.42 -45.25
C LEU A 550 -24.63 14.46 -45.58
N LEU A 551 -24.91 13.60 -46.55
CA LEU A 551 -24.26 12.31 -46.84
C LEU A 551 -23.36 12.38 -48.09
N ARG A 552 -22.48 11.36 -48.27
CA ARG A 552 -21.74 10.98 -49.52
C ARG A 552 -20.56 11.90 -49.90
N LEU A 553 -19.47 11.49 -50.59
CA LEU A 553 -18.92 10.25 -51.22
C LEU A 553 -17.42 10.56 -51.56
N ARG A 554 -16.43 9.67 -51.84
CA ARG A 554 -16.32 8.22 -52.12
C ARG A 554 -14.85 7.75 -51.95
N ARG A 555 -14.63 6.43 -51.81
CA ARG A 555 -13.37 5.67 -52.07
C ARG A 555 -12.31 6.36 -52.96
N ARG A 556 -11.05 6.32 -52.53
CA ARG A 556 -10.08 5.39 -53.15
C ARG A 556 -9.28 4.69 -52.07
#